data_AF-A0A0R2B3R3-F1
#
_entry.id   AF-A0A0R2B3R3-F1
#
_cell.length_a   1.000
_cell.length_b   1.000
_cell.length_c   1.000
_cell.angle_alpha   90.00
_cell.angle_beta   90.00
_cell.angle_gamma   90.00
#
_symmetry.space_group_name_H-M   'P 1'
#
loop_
_entity.id
_entity.type
_entity.pdbx_description
1 polymer ?
#
loop_
_entity_poly.entity_id
_entity_poly.type
_entity_poly.pdbx_seq_one_letter_code
_entity_poly.pdbx_strand_id
1 'polypeptide(L)'
;MTGYEFAKKELISELETIMRITIDENRTVYETVLLERCELDEAVQNLVPNNEQYVSVTSFAVKDVTGFIIANNQNKDVWGIGFIGSDGTIKEWRV
;
A
#
# COMPACT_ATOMS: atom_id res chain seq x y z
N MET A 1 17.30 7.60 -0.48
CA MET A 1 16.09 6.86 -0.91
C MET A 1 15.14 6.90 0.26
N THR A 2 13.95 7.50 0.11
CA THR A 2 12.96 7.60 1.19
C THR A 2 12.33 6.22 1.44
N GLY A 3 11.78 5.98 2.64
CA GLY A 3 11.10 4.72 2.96
C GLY A 3 9.98 4.39 1.97
N TYR A 4 9.28 5.42 1.48
CA TYR A 4 8.25 5.30 0.47
C TYR A 4 8.71 4.72 -0.88
N GLU A 5 9.85 5.19 -1.41
CA GLU A 5 10.38 4.68 -2.69
C GLU A 5 10.84 3.22 -2.58
N PHE A 6 11.29 2.81 -1.39
CA PHE A 6 11.62 1.41 -1.13
C PHE A 6 10.36 0.54 -1.07
N ALA A 7 9.36 0.95 -0.27
CA ALA A 7 8.09 0.23 -0.13
C ALA A 7 7.35 0.10 -1.47
N LYS A 8 7.41 1.14 -2.30
CA LYS A 8 6.86 1.10 -3.66
C LYS A 8 7.50 -0.01 -4.51
N LYS A 9 8.83 -0.08 -4.53
CA LYS A 9 9.56 -1.12 -5.28
C LYS A 9 9.28 -2.51 -4.74
N GLU A 10 9.21 -2.67 -3.42
CA GLU A 10 8.88 -3.94 -2.78
C GLU A 10 7.49 -4.42 -3.18
N LEU A 11 6.49 -3.56 -3.09
CA LEU A 11 5.12 -3.87 -3.47
C LEU A 11 5.01 -4.24 -4.97
N ILE A 12 5.69 -3.51 -5.85
CA ILE A 12 5.73 -3.84 -7.28
C ILE A 12 6.33 -5.22 -7.51
N SER A 13 7.51 -5.50 -6.93
CA SER A 13 8.20 -6.79 -7.06
C SER A 13 7.33 -7.95 -6.59
N GLU A 14 6.59 -7.77 -5.50
CA GLU A 14 5.69 -8.79 -4.96
C GLU A 14 4.50 -9.04 -5.91
N LEU A 15 3.88 -7.98 -6.43
CA LEU A 15 2.78 -8.10 -7.39
C LEU A 15 3.22 -8.76 -8.71
N GLU A 16 4.38 -8.39 -9.23
CA GLU A 16 4.97 -9.03 -10.42
C GLU A 16 5.17 -10.53 -10.21
N THR A 17 5.65 -10.92 -9.01
CA THR A 17 5.87 -12.32 -8.62
C THR A 17 4.57 -13.11 -8.54
N ILE A 18 3.56 -12.56 -7.84
CA ILE A 18 2.27 -13.22 -7.62
C ILE A 18 1.49 -13.34 -8.93
N MET A 19 1.44 -12.26 -9.71
CA MET A 19 0.63 -12.19 -10.92
C MET A 19 1.37 -12.72 -12.17
N ARG A 20 2.68 -12.97 -12.07
CA ARG A 20 3.56 -13.35 -13.18
C ARG A 20 3.47 -12.37 -14.35
N ILE A 21 3.59 -11.09 -14.03
CA ILE A 21 3.57 -9.97 -14.99
C ILE A 21 4.78 -9.06 -14.77
N THR A 22 4.97 -8.11 -15.67
CA THR A 22 5.87 -6.97 -15.47
C THR A 22 5.05 -5.70 -15.39
N ILE A 23 5.28 -4.88 -14.37
CA ILE A 23 4.62 -3.61 -14.12
C ILE A 23 5.54 -2.49 -14.60
N ASP A 24 5.06 -1.68 -15.55
CA ASP A 24 5.77 -0.48 -15.96
C ASP A 24 5.47 0.66 -14.98
N GLU A 25 6.42 0.94 -14.09
CA GLU A 25 6.31 2.01 -13.09
C GLU A 25 5.98 3.37 -13.69
N ASN A 26 6.44 3.66 -14.92
CA ASN A 26 6.23 4.94 -15.57
C ASN A 26 4.82 5.10 -16.15
N ARG A 27 4.12 3.99 -16.36
CA ARG A 27 2.74 3.96 -16.86
C ARG A 27 1.71 3.67 -15.78
N THR A 28 2.17 3.34 -14.58
CA THR A 28 1.30 3.03 -13.44
C THR A 28 0.83 4.33 -12.80
N VAL A 29 -0.49 4.48 -12.66
CA VAL A 29 -1.11 5.61 -11.96
C VAL A 29 -1.20 5.27 -10.48
N TYR A 30 -0.73 6.19 -9.64
CA TYR A 30 -0.80 6.10 -8.19
C TYR A 30 -1.77 7.16 -7.67
N GLU A 31 -2.61 6.78 -6.73
CA GLU A 31 -3.48 7.70 -6.01
C GLU A 31 -3.10 7.67 -4.53
N THR A 32 -2.96 8.84 -3.92
CA THR A 32 -2.71 8.96 -2.48
C THR A 32 -3.88 9.70 -1.84
N VAL A 33 -4.50 9.05 -0.86
CA VAL A 33 -5.57 9.63 -0.05
C VAL A 33 -5.12 9.75 1.40
N LEU A 34 -5.54 10.84 2.05
CA LEU A 34 -5.38 11.03 3.48
C LEU A 34 -6.65 10.53 4.17
N LEU A 35 -6.51 9.58 5.09
CA LEU A 35 -7.61 8.96 5.82
C LEU A 35 -7.36 9.07 7.32
N GLU A 36 -8.44 9.12 8.10
CA GLU A 36 -8.37 8.84 9.53
C GLU A 36 -8.08 7.34 9.75
N ARG A 37 -7.32 7.02 10.80
CA ARG A 37 -6.96 5.63 11.14
C ARG A 37 -8.21 4.74 11.29
N CYS A 38 -9.32 5.29 11.78
CA CYS A 38 -10.57 4.56 11.96
C CYS A 38 -11.32 4.27 10.64
N GLU A 39 -10.98 4.96 9.55
CA GLU A 39 -11.56 4.71 8.21
C GLU A 39 -10.90 3.54 7.49
N LEU A 40 -9.74 3.09 7.98
CA LEU A 40 -9.07 1.89 7.46
C LEU A 40 -9.85 0.64 7.83
N ASP A 41 -9.77 -0.37 6.96
CA ASP A 41 -10.23 -1.73 7.29
C ASP A 41 -9.49 -2.26 8.54
N GLU A 42 -10.21 -3.00 9.39
CA GLU A 42 -9.65 -3.55 10.63
C GLU A 42 -8.38 -4.40 10.39
N ALA A 43 -8.29 -5.07 9.25
CA ALA A 43 -7.11 -5.85 8.86
C ALA A 43 -5.84 -4.98 8.79
N VAL A 44 -5.96 -3.77 8.22
CA VAL A 44 -4.84 -2.85 8.02
C VAL A 44 -4.65 -1.86 9.15
N GLN A 45 -5.65 -1.62 10.00
CA GLN A 45 -5.51 -0.77 11.20
C GLN A 45 -4.38 -1.24 12.14
N ASN A 46 -4.13 -2.55 12.17
CA ASN A 46 -3.07 -3.14 13.00
C ASN A 46 -1.66 -2.81 12.51
N LEU A 47 -1.49 -2.34 11.27
CA LEU A 47 -0.20 -1.88 10.75
C LEU A 47 0.14 -0.49 11.27
N VAL A 48 -0.88 0.32 11.58
CA VAL A 48 -0.73 1.72 11.96
C VAL A 48 -0.49 1.86 13.47
N PRO A 49 0.55 2.60 13.90
CA PRO A 49 0.76 2.91 15.31
C PRO A 49 -0.47 3.56 15.96
N ASN A 50 -0.79 3.15 17.19
CA ASN A 50 -2.01 3.60 17.89
C ASN A 50 -2.04 5.12 18.19
N ASN A 51 -0.90 5.79 18.16
CA ASN A 51 -0.78 7.23 18.37
C ASN A 51 -1.03 8.05 17.10
N GLU A 52 -1.25 7.40 15.95
CA GLU A 52 -1.43 8.06 14.66
C GLU A 52 -2.92 8.21 14.36
N GLN A 53 -3.35 9.45 14.17
CA GLN A 53 -4.75 9.76 13.85
C GLN A 53 -5.01 9.72 12.34
N TYR A 54 -4.04 10.17 11.54
CA TYR A 54 -4.17 10.28 10.09
C TYR A 54 -3.07 9.51 9.39
N VAL A 55 -3.44 8.87 8.30
CA VAL A 55 -2.54 8.06 7.49
C VAL A 55 -2.63 8.45 6.03
N SER A 56 -1.52 8.34 5.32
CA SER A 56 -1.52 8.41 3.87
C SER A 56 -1.61 6.99 3.33
N VAL A 57 -2.64 6.72 2.53
CA VAL A 57 -2.78 5.48 1.78
C VAL A 57 -2.51 5.77 0.32
N THR A 58 -1.41 5.24 -0.20
CA THR A 58 -1.16 5.25 -1.65
C THR A 58 -1.62 3.92 -2.24
N SER A 59 -2.53 3.95 -3.19
CA SER A 59 -2.97 2.78 -3.94
C SER A 59 -2.58 2.85 -5.42
N PHE A 60 -2.43 1.69 -6.03
CA PHE A 60 -2.38 1.53 -7.49
C PHE A 60 -3.05 0.23 -7.91
N ALA A 61 -3.68 0.24 -9.09
CA ALA A 61 -4.41 -0.90 -9.60
C ALA A 61 -3.67 -1.54 -10.78
N VAL A 62 -3.54 -2.86 -10.75
CA VAL A 62 -2.99 -3.67 -11.84
C VAL A 62 -3.96 -4.81 -12.13
N LYS A 63 -4.64 -4.72 -13.27
CA LYS A 63 -5.76 -5.63 -13.63
C LYS A 63 -6.82 -5.65 -12.51
N ASP A 64 -7.04 -6.80 -11.90
CA ASP A 64 -8.05 -7.03 -10.85
C ASP A 64 -7.44 -7.02 -9.43
N VAL A 65 -6.21 -6.53 -9.28
CA VAL A 65 -5.50 -6.44 -8.00
C VAL A 65 -5.16 -4.99 -7.70
N THR A 66 -5.44 -4.54 -6.48
CA THR A 66 -5.08 -3.20 -6.00
C THR A 66 -3.99 -3.31 -4.96
N GLY A 67 -2.78 -2.83 -5.27
CA GLY A 67 -1.71 -2.67 -4.28
C GLY A 67 -1.91 -1.39 -3.48
N PHE A 68 -1.49 -1.40 -2.21
CA PHE A 68 -1.52 -0.21 -1.36
C PHE A 68 -0.30 -0.12 -0.43
N ILE A 69 0.03 1.12 -0.05
CA ILE A 69 1.09 1.49 0.88
C ILE A 69 0.45 2.36 1.96
N ILE A 70 0.68 2.01 3.23
CA ILE A 70 0.23 2.80 4.38
C ILE A 70 1.45 3.46 5.00
N ALA A 71 1.40 4.78 5.08
CA ALA A 71 2.46 5.59 5.65
C ALA A 71 1.89 6.66 6.58
N ASN A 72 2.79 7.33 7.31
CA ASN A 72 2.44 8.55 8.01
C ASN A 72 1.90 9.61 7.04
N ASN A 73 1.22 10.61 7.60
CA ASN A 73 0.61 11.71 6.84
C ASN A 73 1.58 12.51 5.93
N GLN A 74 2.90 12.33 6.09
CA GLN A 74 3.94 12.95 5.27
C GLN A 74 4.54 12.00 4.21
N ASN A 75 4.08 10.75 4.10
CA ASN A 75 4.66 9.70 3.26
C ASN A 75 6.17 9.47 3.49
N LYS A 76 6.64 9.68 4.73
CA LYS A 76 8.05 9.48 5.10
C LYS A 76 8.28 8.13 5.74
N ASP A 77 7.40 7.77 6.66
CA ASP A 77 7.50 6.54 7.44
C ASP A 77 6.41 5.59 6.96
N VAL A 78 6.81 4.52 6.30
CA VAL A 78 5.92 3.46 5.83
C VAL A 78 5.74 2.45 6.96
N TRP A 79 4.51 2.07 7.24
CA TRP A 79 4.19 1.10 8.29
C TRP A 79 3.75 -0.24 7.73
N GLY A 80 3.22 -0.25 6.51
CA GLY A 80 2.84 -1.47 5.85
C GLY A 80 2.55 -1.30 4.38
N ILE A 81 2.60 -2.43 3.70
CA ILE A 81 2.18 -2.56 2.30
C ILE A 81 1.26 -3.77 2.19
N GLY A 82 0.50 -3.82 1.12
CA GLY A 82 -0.40 -4.93 0.88
C GLY A 82 -1.10 -4.84 -0.46
N PHE A 83 -2.00 -5.78 -0.69
CA PHE A 83 -2.85 -5.78 -1.86
C PHE A 83 -4.22 -6.38 -1.58
N ILE A 84 -5.18 -5.95 -2.39
CA ILE A 84 -6.56 -6.44 -2.38
C ILE A 84 -6.72 -7.32 -3.62
N GLY A 85 -7.03 -8.60 -3.39
CA GLY A 85 -7.31 -9.55 -4.46
C GLY A 85 -8.65 -9.30 -5.14
N SER A 86 -8.88 -9.98 -6.27
CA SER A 86 -10.14 -9.89 -7.01
C SER A 86 -11.36 -10.45 -6.25
N ASP A 87 -11.11 -11.26 -5.22
CA ASP A 87 -12.09 -11.78 -4.27
C ASP A 87 -12.38 -10.82 -3.11
N GLY A 88 -11.71 -9.66 -3.06
CA GLY A 88 -11.80 -8.69 -1.97
C GLY A 88 -10.93 -9.04 -0.75
N THR A 89 -10.16 -10.13 -0.79
CA THR A 89 -9.29 -10.51 0.32
C THR A 89 -8.10 -9.56 0.40
N ILE A 90 -7.87 -9.00 1.59
CA ILE A 90 -6.70 -8.18 1.88
C ILE A 90 -5.54 -9.09 2.29
N LYS A 91 -4.36 -8.81 1.73
CA LYS A 91 -3.09 -9.38 2.16
C LYS A 91 -2.12 -8.26 2.47
N GLU A 92 -1.57 -8.26 3.66
CA GLU A 92 -0.80 -7.14 4.19
C GLU A 92 0.39 -7.59 5.04
N TRP A 93 1.44 -6.78 5.07
CA TRP A 93 2.60 -6.99 5.94
C TRP A 93 3.22 -5.66 6.36
N ARG A 94 3.95 -5.71 7.49
CA ARG A 94 4.71 -4.58 8.01
C ARG A 94 6.07 -4.49 7.31
N VAL A 95 6.55 -3.27 7.14
CA VAL A 95 7.87 -2.92 6.59
C VAL A 95 8.84 -2.57 7.71
#